data_AF-A0A931HB36-F1
#
_entry.id   AF-A0A931HB36-F1
#
_cell.length_a   1.000
_cell.length_b   1.000
_cell.length_c   1.000
_cell.angle_alpha   90.00
_cell.angle_beta   90.00
_cell.angle_gamma   90.00
#
_symmetry.space_group_name_H-M   'P 1'
#
loop_
_entity.id
_entity.type
_entity.pdbx_description
1 polymer ?
#
loop_
_entity_poly.entity_id
_entity_poly.type
_entity_poly.pdbx_seq_one_letter_code
_entity_poly.pdbx_strand_id
1 'polypeptide(L)'
;MTQRSNNVFPNRTPLTEEQFRSNWLVTLARLCREHGDSQVALWLGVSERHLRNLKTGLSLPSADKVWNLLAFDQSAHDEIDAAYGVKNVPVDSVCSSDPLTLDMIALAHEVAEHEAPDSHGGIAVTDHELRLKDERRLRKVHQTLGTWLARLDAMRGVVTIGGRAA
;
A
#
# COMPACT_ATOMS: atom_id res chain seq x y z
N MET A 1 9.77 -9.71 -37.96
CA MET A 1 8.65 -8.90 -37.45
C MET A 1 8.53 -9.17 -35.95
N THR A 2 9.10 -8.30 -35.13
CA THR A 2 9.20 -8.48 -33.68
C THR A 2 7.92 -7.97 -33.04
N GLN A 3 7.19 -8.86 -32.35
CA GLN A 3 6.00 -8.50 -31.57
C GLN A 3 6.39 -7.49 -30.48
N ARG A 4 5.81 -6.29 -30.52
CA ARG A 4 5.78 -5.39 -29.37
C ARG A 4 4.92 -6.05 -28.30
N SER A 5 5.54 -6.54 -27.23
CA SER A 5 4.84 -6.88 -26.00
C SER A 5 4.15 -5.63 -25.49
N ASN A 6 2.82 -5.61 -25.56
CA ASN A 6 1.99 -4.58 -24.95
C ASN A 6 2.28 -4.57 -23.45
N ASN A 7 3.05 -3.60 -22.97
CA ASN A 7 3.09 -3.23 -21.56
C ASN A 7 1.70 -2.72 -21.20
N VAL A 8 0.83 -3.61 -20.72
CA VAL A 8 -0.48 -3.24 -20.18
C VAL A 8 -0.24 -2.66 -18.79
N PHE A 9 0.24 -1.42 -18.74
CA PHE A 9 0.05 -0.61 -17.53
C PHE A 9 -1.45 -0.48 -17.33
N PRO A 10 -1.99 -0.68 -16.11
CA PRO A 10 -3.36 -0.30 -15.85
C PRO A 10 -3.51 1.16 -16.23
N ASN A 11 -4.49 1.46 -17.08
CA ASN A 11 -4.74 2.81 -17.57
C ASN A 11 -5.24 3.65 -16.37
N ARG A 12 -4.32 4.22 -15.60
CA ARG A 12 -4.63 5.05 -14.43
C ARG A 12 -5.07 6.41 -14.94
N THR A 13 -6.37 6.56 -15.15
CA THR A 13 -6.95 7.85 -15.50
C THR A 13 -6.83 8.79 -14.29
N PRO A 14 -6.26 10.00 -14.45
CA PRO A 14 -6.28 11.00 -13.38
C PRO A 14 -7.72 11.30 -12.95
N LEU A 15 -7.94 11.49 -11.65
CA LEU A 15 -9.23 12.01 -11.19
C LEU A 15 -9.44 13.43 -11.74
N THR A 16 -10.68 13.75 -12.07
CA THR A 16 -11.07 15.14 -12.34
C THR A 16 -11.05 15.95 -11.05
N GLU A 17 -10.95 17.27 -11.18
CA GLU A 17 -11.02 18.17 -10.02
C GLU A 17 -12.33 18.00 -9.24
N GLU A 18 -13.45 17.76 -9.94
CA GLU A 18 -14.77 17.53 -9.33
C GLU A 18 -14.81 16.24 -8.51
N GLN A 19 -14.21 15.16 -9.03
CA GLN A 19 -14.08 13.89 -8.30
C GLN A 19 -13.21 14.07 -7.05
N PHE A 20 -12.05 14.72 -7.19
CA PHE A 20 -11.18 15.02 -6.05
C PHE A 20 -11.90 15.86 -5.00
N ARG A 21 -12.59 16.93 -5.41
CA ARG A 21 -13.37 17.81 -4.52
C ARG A 21 -14.44 17.04 -3.76
N SER A 22 -15.13 16.12 -4.44
CA SER A 22 -16.17 15.30 -3.81
C SER A 22 -15.59 14.41 -2.72
N ASN A 23 -14.49 13.70 -3.00
CA ASN A 23 -13.81 12.85 -2.01
C ASN A 23 -13.25 13.69 -0.85
N TRP A 24 -12.66 14.84 -1.15
CA TRP A 24 -12.18 15.79 -0.15
C TRP A 24 -13.29 16.24 0.81
N LEU A 25 -14.49 16.55 0.31
CA LEU A 25 -15.61 16.95 1.15
C LEU A 25 -16.07 15.83 2.08
N VAL A 26 -16.03 14.57 1.62
CA VAL A 26 -16.35 13.41 2.47
C VAL A 26 -15.30 13.26 3.57
N THR A 27 -14.01 13.30 3.23
CA THR A 27 -12.90 13.30 4.18
C THR A 27 -13.05 14.41 5.22
N LEU A 28 -13.28 15.65 4.77
CA LEU A 28 -13.38 16.80 5.66
C LEU A 28 -14.60 16.70 6.59
N ALA A 29 -15.73 16.23 6.08
CA ALA A 29 -16.92 16.01 6.90
C ALA A 29 -16.68 14.95 7.99
N ARG A 30 -15.98 13.86 7.65
CA ARG A 30 -15.60 12.82 8.62
C ARG A 30 -14.67 13.38 9.69
N LEU A 31 -13.56 14.01 9.30
CA LEU A 31 -12.59 14.57 10.24
C LEU A 31 -13.23 15.58 11.18
N CYS A 32 -14.08 16.47 10.65
CA CYS A 32 -14.80 17.46 11.46
C CYS A 32 -15.79 16.81 12.43
N ARG A 33 -16.42 15.69 12.06
CA ARG A 33 -17.31 14.93 12.95
C ARG A 33 -16.54 14.22 14.07
N GLU A 34 -15.35 13.71 13.78
CA GLU A 34 -14.53 12.94 14.74
C GLU A 34 -13.77 13.85 15.71
N HIS A 35 -13.21 14.96 15.22
CA HIS A 35 -12.29 15.80 15.99
C HIS A 35 -12.82 17.21 16.28
N GLY A 36 -13.92 17.60 15.63
CA GLY A 36 -14.52 18.94 15.75
C GLY A 36 -13.91 19.97 14.78
N ASP A 37 -14.74 20.92 14.36
CA ASP A 37 -14.39 21.94 13.37
C ASP A 37 -13.16 22.78 13.78
N SER A 38 -13.10 23.27 15.03
CA SER A 38 -12.00 24.14 15.49
C SER A 38 -10.65 23.42 15.48
N GLN A 39 -10.64 22.12 15.82
CA GLN A 39 -9.43 21.30 15.84
C GLN A 39 -8.93 21.02 14.41
N VAL A 40 -9.84 20.68 13.49
CA VAL A 40 -9.50 20.45 12.09
C VAL A 40 -9.03 21.73 11.42
N ALA A 41 -9.62 22.89 11.73
CA ALA A 41 -9.14 24.19 11.25
C ALA A 41 -7.69 24.45 11.69
N LEU A 42 -7.38 24.15 12.95
CA LEU A 42 -6.03 24.28 13.50
C LEU A 42 -5.03 23.36 12.77
N TRP A 43 -5.37 22.09 12.57
CA TRP A 43 -4.51 21.13 11.85
C TRP A 43 -4.23 21.53 10.40
N LEU A 44 -5.23 22.07 9.72
CA LEU A 44 -5.09 22.63 8.38
C LEU A 44 -4.32 23.97 8.36
N GLY A 45 -4.07 24.58 9.52
CA GLY A 45 -3.49 25.92 9.63
C GLY A 45 -4.34 26.97 8.91
N VAL A 46 -5.66 26.91 9.08
CA VAL A 46 -6.61 27.86 8.50
C VAL A 46 -7.54 28.42 9.58
N SER A 47 -8.14 29.58 9.32
CA SER A 47 -9.18 30.11 10.20
C SER A 47 -10.47 29.29 10.08
N GLU A 48 -11.30 29.28 11.13
CA GLU A 48 -12.62 28.61 11.08
C GLU A 48 -13.51 29.16 9.97
N ARG A 49 -13.37 30.46 9.63
CA ARG A 49 -14.07 31.05 8.49
C ARG A 49 -13.64 30.41 7.17
N HIS A 50 -12.35 30.19 6.99
CA HIS A 50 -11.85 29.51 5.80
C HIS A 50 -12.27 28.03 5.80
N LEU A 51 -12.24 27.36 6.95
CA LEU A 51 -12.77 25.99 7.06
C LEU A 51 -14.23 25.90 6.56
N ARG A 52 -15.09 26.87 6.88
CA ARG A 52 -16.46 26.89 6.35
C ARG A 52 -16.50 26.94 4.82
N ASN A 53 -15.63 27.71 4.17
CA ASN A 53 -15.53 27.74 2.70
C ASN A 53 -15.02 26.42 2.12
N LEU A 54 -14.11 25.74 2.82
CA LEU A 54 -13.65 24.40 2.44
C LEU A 54 -14.78 23.38 2.56
N LYS A 55 -15.59 23.44 3.63
CA LYS A 55 -16.75 22.56 3.86
C LYS A 55 -17.89 22.76 2.85
N THR A 56 -18.03 23.97 2.29
CA THR A 56 -18.99 24.22 1.20
C THR A 56 -18.44 23.86 -0.18
N GLY A 57 -17.17 23.45 -0.25
CA GLY A 57 -16.49 23.15 -1.52
C GLY A 57 -16.26 24.38 -2.38
N LEU A 58 -16.32 25.61 -1.83
CA LEU A 58 -16.03 26.84 -2.57
C LEU A 58 -14.54 26.99 -2.88
N SER A 59 -13.69 26.48 -1.99
CA SER A 59 -12.24 26.42 -2.16
C SER A 59 -11.71 25.04 -1.80
N LEU A 60 -10.53 24.72 -2.32
CA LEU A 60 -9.75 23.55 -1.94
C LEU A 60 -8.56 23.98 -1.08
N PRO A 61 -8.13 23.15 -0.12
CA PRO A 61 -6.87 23.38 0.57
C PRO A 61 -5.69 23.23 -0.40
N SER A 62 -4.58 23.88 -0.09
CA SER A 62 -3.31 23.60 -0.75
C SER A 62 -2.79 22.21 -0.35
N ALA A 63 -1.96 21.62 -1.21
CA ALA A 63 -1.49 20.24 -1.03
C ALA A 63 -0.76 20.04 0.32
N ASP A 64 0.05 20.99 0.76
CA ASP A 64 0.75 20.97 2.05
C ASP A 64 -0.23 20.83 3.22
N LYS A 65 -1.37 21.53 3.18
CA LYS A 65 -2.38 21.48 4.23
C LYS A 65 -3.06 20.11 4.28
N VAL A 66 -3.34 19.52 3.12
CA VAL A 66 -3.89 18.16 3.03
C VAL A 66 -2.92 17.17 3.65
N TRP A 67 -1.64 17.21 3.29
CA TRP A 67 -0.63 16.29 3.81
C TRP A 67 -0.37 16.45 5.31
N ASN A 68 -0.43 17.68 5.84
CA ASN A 68 -0.25 17.94 7.27
C ASN A 68 -1.31 17.24 8.15
N LEU A 69 -2.49 16.91 7.62
CA LEU A 69 -3.51 16.19 8.38
C LEU A 69 -3.03 14.80 8.83
N LEU A 70 -2.17 14.13 8.06
CA LEU A 70 -1.64 12.81 8.42
C LEU A 70 -0.77 12.83 9.68
N ALA A 71 -0.23 13.98 10.07
CA ALA A 71 0.50 14.13 11.32
C ALA A 71 -0.41 14.01 12.56
N PHE A 72 -1.72 14.19 12.39
CA PHE A 72 -2.70 14.19 13.48
C PHE A 72 -3.70 13.05 13.37
N ASP A 73 -4.05 12.62 12.15
CA ASP A 73 -4.94 11.51 11.89
C ASP A 73 -4.40 10.68 10.72
N GLN A 74 -3.99 9.45 10.99
CA GLN A 74 -3.41 8.54 9.99
C GLN A 74 -4.42 8.13 8.90
N SER A 75 -5.71 8.22 9.19
CA SER A 75 -6.79 7.92 8.26
C SER A 75 -7.19 9.14 7.42
N ALA A 76 -6.56 10.30 7.61
CA ALA A 76 -7.02 11.56 7.04
C ALA A 76 -7.13 11.57 5.51
N HIS A 77 -6.51 10.62 4.81
CA HIS A 77 -6.53 10.54 3.35
C HIS A 77 -7.36 9.37 2.82
N ASP A 78 -7.96 8.54 3.68
CA ASP A 78 -8.57 7.26 3.30
C ASP A 78 -9.52 7.38 2.09
N GLU A 79 -10.42 8.36 2.05
CA GLU A 79 -11.35 8.52 0.93
C GLU A 79 -10.67 9.00 -0.36
N ILE A 80 -9.64 9.83 -0.24
CA ILE A 80 -8.86 10.33 -1.38
C ILE A 80 -8.02 9.18 -1.95
N ASP A 81 -7.30 8.47 -1.10
CA ASP A 81 -6.47 7.32 -1.46
C ASP A 81 -7.30 6.19 -2.08
N ALA A 82 -8.46 5.89 -1.50
CA ALA A 82 -9.36 4.86 -2.02
C ALA A 82 -9.81 5.16 -3.45
N ALA A 83 -9.98 6.43 -3.82
CA ALA A 83 -10.33 6.83 -5.17
C ALA A 83 -9.21 6.59 -6.20
N TYR A 84 -7.95 6.51 -5.73
CA TYR A 84 -6.80 6.08 -6.53
C TYR A 84 -6.49 4.59 -6.38
N GLY A 85 -7.28 3.84 -5.60
CA GLY A 85 -7.04 2.42 -5.31
C GLY A 85 -5.78 2.18 -4.47
N VAL A 86 -5.38 3.17 -3.67
CA VAL A 86 -4.22 3.07 -2.76
C VAL A 86 -4.67 3.22 -1.30
N LYS A 87 -3.75 3.00 -0.37
CA LYS A 87 -3.96 3.20 1.05
C LYS A 87 -2.67 3.74 1.67
N ASN A 88 -2.76 4.84 2.42
CA ASN A 88 -1.65 5.31 3.23
C ASN A 88 -1.41 4.40 4.45
N VAL A 89 -0.15 4.09 4.69
CA VAL A 89 0.31 3.22 5.78
C VAL A 89 1.59 3.86 6.32
N PRO A 90 1.66 4.23 7.63
CA PRO A 90 2.89 4.81 8.18
C PRO A 90 4.09 3.88 7.94
N VAL A 91 5.26 4.46 7.67
CA VAL A 91 6.50 3.72 7.35
C VAL A 91 6.84 2.68 8.43
N ASP A 92 6.61 3.03 9.69
CA ASP A 92 6.88 2.17 10.85
C ASP A 92 5.65 1.41 11.35
N SER A 93 4.51 1.49 10.65
CA SER A 93 3.32 0.77 11.07
C SER A 93 3.51 -0.73 10.84
N VAL A 94 3.76 -1.43 11.94
CA VAL A 94 3.64 -2.88 11.98
C VAL A 94 2.17 -3.19 11.83
N CYS A 95 1.77 -3.66 10.64
CA CYS A 95 0.42 -4.13 10.38
C CYS A 95 0.04 -5.16 11.45
N SER A 96 -0.75 -4.74 12.44
CA SER A 96 -0.98 -5.49 13.68
C SER A 96 -1.79 -6.77 13.49
N SER A 97 -2.20 -7.06 12.25
CA SER A 97 -2.87 -8.30 11.89
C SER A 97 -1.96 -9.36 11.27
N ASP A 98 -0.78 -9.07 10.73
CA ASP A 98 0.08 -10.15 10.18
C ASP A 98 1.57 -9.79 10.05
N PRO A 99 2.46 -10.46 10.82
CA PRO A 99 3.90 -10.47 10.57
C PRO A 99 4.27 -11.03 9.19
N LEU A 100 3.37 -11.79 8.55
CA LEU A 100 3.61 -12.42 7.25
C LEU A 100 3.34 -11.49 6.08
N THR A 101 2.28 -10.68 6.14
CA THR A 101 1.88 -9.80 5.04
C THR A 101 2.95 -8.76 4.74
N LEU A 102 3.59 -8.20 5.78
CA LEU A 102 4.72 -7.28 5.61
C LEU A 102 5.95 -7.97 5.00
N ASP A 103 6.27 -9.18 5.48
CA ASP A 103 7.37 -9.95 4.92
C ASP A 103 7.12 -10.31 3.45
N MET A 104 5.88 -10.61 3.09
CA MET A 104 5.47 -10.89 1.71
C MET A 104 5.52 -9.65 0.83
N ILE A 105 5.07 -8.48 1.30
CA ILE A 105 5.14 -7.22 0.56
C ILE A 105 6.60 -6.84 0.32
N ALA A 106 7.45 -6.93 1.35
CA ALA A 106 8.87 -6.63 1.23
C ALA A 106 9.58 -7.59 0.25
N LEU A 107 9.30 -8.90 0.34
CA LEU A 107 9.85 -9.87 -0.63
C LEU A 107 9.33 -9.65 -2.05
N ALA A 108 8.05 -9.30 -2.22
CA ALA A 108 7.49 -9.02 -3.54
C ALA A 108 8.13 -7.78 -4.18
N HIS A 109 8.41 -6.74 -3.38
CA HIS A 109 9.15 -5.57 -3.83
C HIS A 109 10.57 -5.94 -4.25
N GLU A 110 11.30 -6.68 -3.41
CA GLU A 110 12.66 -7.13 -3.72
C GLU A 110 12.69 -7.98 -5.01
N VAL A 111 11.73 -8.91 -5.19
CA VAL A 111 11.63 -9.72 -6.41
C VAL A 111 11.36 -8.83 -7.63
N ALA A 112 10.44 -7.86 -7.52
CA ALA A 112 10.15 -6.94 -8.61
C ALA A 112 11.36 -6.06 -9.01
N GLU A 113 12.19 -5.66 -8.05
CA GLU A 113 13.44 -4.94 -8.32
C GLU A 113 14.47 -5.83 -9.04
N HIS A 114 14.55 -7.11 -8.72
CA HIS A 114 15.46 -8.03 -9.41
C HIS A 114 14.96 -8.45 -10.79
N GLU A 115 13.65 -8.58 -10.99
CA GLU A 115 13.06 -8.88 -12.30
C GLU A 115 13.01 -7.65 -13.22
N ALA A 116 13.40 -6.47 -12.72
CA ALA A 116 13.45 -5.24 -13.50
C ALA A 116 14.47 -5.36 -14.65
N PRO A 117 14.17 -4.82 -15.86
CA PRO A 117 15.04 -4.95 -17.03
C PRO A 117 16.44 -4.31 -16.88
N ASP A 118 16.61 -3.45 -15.88
CA ASP A 118 17.82 -2.72 -15.51
C ASP A 118 18.53 -3.31 -14.28
N SER A 119 18.08 -4.46 -13.75
CA SER A 119 18.74 -5.16 -12.66
C SER A 119 20.08 -5.77 -13.09
N HIS A 120 21.00 -5.95 -12.13
CA HIS A 120 22.36 -6.45 -12.40
C HIS A 120 22.38 -7.90 -12.92
N GLY A 121 21.37 -8.70 -12.58
CA GLY A 121 21.22 -10.11 -12.97
C GLY A 121 20.26 -10.38 -14.14
N GLY A 122 19.42 -9.40 -14.51
CA GLY A 122 18.28 -9.65 -15.39
C GLY A 122 17.26 -10.61 -14.75
N ILE A 123 16.68 -11.52 -15.54
CA ILE A 123 15.61 -12.45 -15.10
C ILE A 123 16.11 -13.49 -14.07
N ALA A 124 17.41 -13.70 -13.95
CA ALA A 124 18.00 -14.65 -13.00
C ALA A 124 18.64 -13.92 -11.82
N VAL A 125 18.22 -14.26 -10.59
CA VAL A 125 18.82 -13.72 -9.36
C VAL A 125 20.28 -14.18 -9.27
N THR A 126 21.21 -13.24 -9.16
CA THR A 126 22.65 -13.54 -9.04
C THR A 126 23.03 -13.95 -7.62
N ASP A 127 24.15 -14.67 -7.49
CA ASP A 127 24.73 -15.03 -6.17
C ASP A 127 25.05 -13.80 -5.30
N HIS A 128 25.36 -12.65 -5.92
CA HIS A 128 25.60 -11.40 -5.22
C HIS A 128 24.30 -10.84 -4.63
N GLU A 129 23.23 -10.84 -5.40
CA GLU A 129 21.91 -10.40 -4.96
C GLU A 129 21.32 -11.31 -3.88
N LEU A 130 21.53 -12.64 -3.99
CA LEU A 130 21.13 -13.60 -2.95
C LEU A 130 21.82 -13.35 -1.61
N ARG A 131 23.10 -12.94 -1.61
CA ARG A 131 23.85 -12.66 -0.37
C ARG A 131 23.38 -11.43 0.38
N LEU A 132 22.70 -10.50 -0.30
CA LEU A 132 22.17 -9.28 0.30
C LEU A 132 20.75 -9.46 0.88
N LYS A 133 20.11 -10.61 0.64
CA LYS A 133 18.74 -10.86 1.09
C LYS A 133 18.68 -11.14 2.59
N ASP A 134 17.56 -10.71 3.18
CA ASP A 134 17.21 -11.14 4.52
C ASP A 134 16.76 -12.61 4.49
N GLU A 135 17.71 -13.50 4.76
CA GLU A 135 17.47 -14.95 4.82
C GLU A 135 16.37 -15.32 5.83
N ARG A 136 16.26 -14.58 6.95
CA ARG A 136 15.25 -14.87 7.98
C ARG A 136 13.85 -14.59 7.45
N ARG A 137 13.68 -13.48 6.72
CA ARG A 137 12.44 -13.13 6.03
C ARG A 137 12.05 -14.18 4.98
N LEU A 138 13.01 -14.57 4.12
CA LEU A 138 12.81 -15.60 3.11
C LEU A 138 12.35 -16.94 3.73
N ARG A 139 13.04 -17.40 4.78
CA ARG A 139 12.72 -18.66 5.47
C ARG A 139 11.34 -18.62 6.12
N LYS A 140 10.97 -17.50 6.74
CA LYS A 140 9.67 -17.34 7.40
C LYS A 140 8.52 -17.41 6.39
N VAL A 141 8.61 -16.67 5.28
CA VAL A 141 7.58 -16.70 4.22
C VAL A 141 7.51 -18.08 3.57
N HIS A 142 8.65 -18.70 3.25
CA HIS A 142 8.70 -20.05 2.69
C HIS A 142 8.05 -21.09 3.62
N GLN A 143 8.34 -21.04 4.92
CA GLN A 143 7.77 -21.97 5.90
C GLN A 143 6.25 -21.82 6.01
N THR A 144 5.75 -20.58 6.03
CA THR A 144 4.31 -20.34 6.15
C THR A 144 3.55 -20.77 4.89
N LEU A 145 4.04 -20.39 3.69
CA LEU A 145 3.45 -20.83 2.43
C LEU A 145 3.54 -22.35 2.25
N GLY A 146 4.67 -22.97 2.63
CA GLY A 146 4.83 -24.41 2.62
C GLY A 146 3.82 -25.14 3.52
N THR A 147 3.49 -24.56 4.69
CA THR A 147 2.47 -25.10 5.59
C THR A 147 1.07 -25.05 4.95
N TRP A 148 0.76 -23.99 4.21
CA TRP A 148 -0.51 -23.86 3.49
C TRP A 148 -0.61 -24.85 2.33
N LEU A 149 0.46 -25.00 1.54
CA LEU A 149 0.52 -25.97 0.45
C LEU A 149 0.36 -27.41 0.97
N ALA A 150 1.07 -27.78 2.04
CA ALA A 150 0.92 -29.09 2.66
C ALA A 150 -0.53 -29.36 3.13
N ARG A 151 -1.20 -28.33 3.65
CA ARG A 151 -2.61 -28.43 4.05
C ARG A 151 -3.55 -28.57 2.85
N LEU A 152 -3.28 -27.88 1.74
CA LEU A 152 -4.03 -28.05 0.48
C LEU A 152 -3.85 -29.47 -0.08
N ASP A 153 -2.62 -30.00 -0.06
CA ASP A 153 -2.32 -31.34 -0.55
C ASP A 153 -3.00 -32.42 0.30
N ALA A 154 -2.99 -32.25 1.63
CA ALA A 154 -3.74 -33.13 2.54
C ALA A 154 -5.26 -33.11 2.26
N MET A 155 -5.84 -31.94 1.97
CA MET A 155 -7.26 -31.82 1.59
C MET A 155 -7.58 -32.46 0.23
N ARG A 156 -6.61 -32.47 -0.70
CA ARG A 156 -6.73 -33.11 -2.01
C ARG A 156 -6.52 -34.63 -1.95
N GLY A 157 -6.25 -35.19 -0.77
CA GLY A 157 -5.93 -36.61 -0.59
C GLY A 157 -4.55 -37.00 -1.12
N VAL A 158 -3.68 -36.02 -1.40
CA VAL A 158 -2.29 -36.27 -1.75
C VAL A 158 -1.55 -36.51 -0.43
N VAL A 159 -1.58 -37.76 0.03
CA VAL A 159 -0.64 -38.23 1.05
C VAL A 159 0.74 -38.20 0.39
N THR A 160 1.52 -37.15 0.64
CA THR A 160 2.96 -37.22 0.40
C THR A 160 3.51 -38.20 1.43
N ILE A 161 3.58 -39.47 1.03
CA ILE A 161 4.30 -40.48 1.79
C ILE A 161 5.72 -39.97 1.92
N GLY A 162 6.12 -39.72 3.17
CA GLY A 162 7.41 -39.18 3.52
C GLY A 162 8.55 -39.98 2.89
N GLY A 163 9.51 -39.24 2.34
CA GLY A 163 10.81 -39.76 1.95
C GLY A 163 11.90 -39.00 2.68
N ARG A 164 12.01 -39.22 4.00
CA ARG A 164 13.26 -39.04 4.73
C ARG A 164 13.69 -40.43 5.21
N ALA A 165 14.69 -40.99 4.56
CA ALA A 165 15.48 -42.09 5.10
C ALA A 165 16.92 -41.94 4.61
N ALA A 166 17.82 -41.82 5.59
CA ALA A 166 19.28 -41.87 5.55
C ALA A 166 20.01 -40.78 4.74
#